data_AF-A0A6A4Y0Z0-F1
#
_entry.id   AF-A0A6A4Y0Z0-F1
#
_cell.length_a   1.000
_cell.length_b   1.000
_cell.length_c   1.000
_cell.angle_alpha   90.00
_cell.angle_beta   90.00
_cell.angle_gamma   90.00
#
_symmetry.space_group_name_H-M   'P 1'
#
loop_
_entity.id
_entity.type
_entity.pdbx_description
1 polymer ?
#
loop_
_entity_poly.entity_id
_entity_poly.type
_entity_poly.pdbx_seq_one_letter_code
_entity_poly.pdbx_strand_id
1 'polypeptide(L)'
;GKCIDIPGGAALLMYPVGKPLPRPTTRPDVANLFQLLWQLHVKDLVHGDPRVPNVILNGEQPLWIDLVEVGQARPNLRKLDAEILTRSTLHIPRNIQLGEELEKMIDNYGKHSTSENINLLATQVCQSMLLPN
;
A
#
# COMPACT_ATOMS: atom_id res chain seq x y z
N GLY A 1 20.03 -10.98 9.48
CA GLY A 1 20.25 -10.08 10.63
C GLY A 1 20.28 -10.89 11.91
N LYS A 2 20.91 -10.39 12.98
CA LYS A 2 20.76 -10.95 14.33
C LYS A 2 19.45 -10.43 14.93
N CYS A 3 18.57 -11.34 15.34
CA CYS A 3 17.36 -11.04 16.11
C CYS A 3 17.64 -11.31 17.60
N ILE A 4 17.12 -10.46 18.47
CA ILE A 4 17.08 -10.71 19.91
C ILE A 4 15.62 -10.91 20.28
N ASP A 5 15.31 -12.08 20.85
CA ASP A 5 13.99 -12.37 21.38
C ASP A 5 13.82 -11.63 22.71
N ILE A 6 12.87 -10.70 22.76
CA ILE A 6 12.49 -10.01 24.00
C ILE A 6 11.42 -10.88 24.68
N PRO A 7 11.54 -11.17 25.99
CA PRO A 7 10.49 -11.87 26.73
C PRO A 7 9.18 -11.06 26.62
N GLY A 8 8.21 -11.56 25.86
CA GLY A 8 7.00 -10.82 25.50
C GLY A 8 6.58 -10.92 24.02
N GLY A 9 7.37 -11.59 23.17
CA GLY A 9 6.98 -11.91 21.78
C GLY A 9 7.31 -10.84 20.74
N ALA A 10 7.94 -9.73 21.16
CA ALA A 10 8.50 -8.74 20.24
C ALA A 10 9.95 -9.12 19.90
N ALA A 11 10.28 -9.20 18.61
CA ALA A 11 11.65 -9.34 18.14
C ALA A 11 12.18 -7.99 17.65
N LEU A 12 13.35 -7.58 18.14
CA LEU A 12 14.03 -6.36 17.69
C LEU A 12 15.13 -6.72 16.68
N LEU A 13 15.09 -6.09 15.50
CA LEU A 13 16.15 -6.21 14.49
C LEU A 13 17.31 -5.28 14.83
N MET A 14 18.49 -5.86 15.04
CA MET A 14 19.69 -5.11 15.42
C MET A 14 20.43 -4.47 14.24
N TYR A 15 19.97 -4.71 13.01
CA TYR A 15 20.57 -4.17 11.78
C TYR A 15 19.48 -3.57 10.88
N PRO A 16 19.79 -2.51 10.11
CA PRO A 16 18.86 -1.94 9.16
C PRO A 16 18.40 -3.01 8.15
N VAL A 17 17.09 -3.22 8.05
CA VAL A 17 16.47 -4.10 7.04
C VAL A 17 16.06 -3.35 5.78
N GLY A 18 16.30 -2.04 5.75
CA GLY A 18 15.99 -1.12 4.67
C GLY A 18 15.88 0.31 5.20
N LYS A 19 15.53 1.25 4.31
CA LYS A 19 15.15 2.62 4.67
C LYS A 19 13.65 2.82 4.42
N PRO A 20 12.92 3.64 5.18
CA PRO A 20 11.53 3.97 4.85
C PRO A 20 11.40 4.45 3.41
N LEU A 21 10.33 4.05 2.71
CA LEU A 21 10.05 4.56 1.38
C LEU A 21 9.86 6.09 1.46
N PRO A 22 10.56 6.89 0.62
CA PRO A 22 10.30 8.32 0.52
C PRO A 22 8.83 8.57 0.15
N ARG A 23 8.30 9.71 0.59
CA ARG A 23 6.95 10.11 0.20
C ARG A 23 6.85 10.14 -1.33
N PRO A 24 5.82 9.53 -1.94
CA PRO A 24 5.58 9.66 -3.38
C PRO A 24 5.41 11.12 -3.79
N THR A 25 6.16 11.56 -4.79
CA THR A 25 6.15 12.95 -5.30
C THR A 25 5.93 13.04 -6.80
N THR A 26 5.87 11.90 -7.49
CA THR A 26 5.64 11.83 -8.93
C THR A 26 4.61 10.76 -9.25
N ARG A 27 4.01 10.81 -10.45
CA ARG A 27 3.13 9.74 -10.92
C ARG A 27 3.81 8.37 -10.92
N PRO A 28 5.07 8.20 -11.38
CA PRO A 28 5.78 6.92 -11.28
C PRO A 28 5.89 6.39 -9.85
N ASP A 29 6.14 7.24 -8.85
CA ASP A 29 6.22 6.80 -7.45
C ASP A 29 4.90 6.18 -6.98
N VAL A 30 3.79 6.86 -7.26
CA VAL A 30 2.44 6.39 -6.91
C VAL A 30 2.11 5.11 -7.67
N ALA A 31 2.40 5.06 -8.99
CA ALA A 31 2.16 3.87 -9.80
C ALA A 31 2.94 2.65 -9.28
N ASN A 32 4.22 2.82 -8.93
CA ASN A 32 5.07 1.75 -8.40
C ASN A 32 4.56 1.23 -7.05
N LEU A 33 4.13 2.12 -6.17
CA LEU A 33 3.57 1.77 -4.88
C LEU A 33 2.25 0.98 -5.01
N PHE A 34 1.37 1.40 -5.91
CA PHE A 34 0.10 0.73 -6.17
C PHE A 34 0.30 -0.61 -6.91
N GLN A 35 1.28 -0.70 -7.82
CA GLN A 35 1.73 -1.95 -8.42
C GLN A 35 2.22 -2.94 -7.36
N LEU A 36 2.99 -2.48 -6.37
CA LEU A 36 3.48 -3.32 -5.27
C LEU A 36 2.33 -3.92 -4.45
N LEU A 37 1.24 -3.16 -4.25
CA LEU A 37 0.04 -3.71 -3.61
C LEU A 37 -0.63 -4.78 -4.49
N TRP A 38 -0.80 -4.50 -5.78
CA TRP A 38 -1.40 -5.47 -6.71
C TRP A 38 -0.60 -6.78 -6.80
N GLN A 39 0.73 -6.73 -6.68
CA GLN A 39 1.59 -7.91 -6.64
C GLN A 39 1.31 -8.83 -5.43
N LEU A 40 0.79 -8.30 -4.32
CA LEU A 40 0.27 -9.14 -3.22
C LEU A 40 -1.05 -9.80 -3.64
N HIS A 41 -1.96 -9.00 -4.18
CA HIS A 41 -3.31 -9.46 -4.53
C HIS A 41 -3.33 -10.56 -5.60
N VAL A 42 -2.42 -10.54 -6.58
CA VAL A 42 -2.29 -11.63 -7.57
C VAL A 42 -1.75 -12.93 -7.00
N LYS A 43 -1.11 -12.88 -5.83
CA LYS A 43 -0.67 -14.05 -5.06
C LYS A 43 -1.73 -14.51 -4.05
N ASP A 44 -2.96 -14.00 -4.17
CA ASP A 44 -4.08 -14.24 -3.26
C ASP A 44 -3.83 -13.77 -1.82
N LEU A 45 -2.98 -12.75 -1.62
CA LEU A 45 -2.66 -12.17 -0.32
C LEU A 45 -3.12 -10.72 -0.24
N VAL A 46 -3.71 -10.34 0.90
CA VAL A 46 -3.89 -8.94 1.32
C VAL A 46 -2.89 -8.60 2.41
N HIS A 47 -2.53 -7.33 2.52
CA HIS A 47 -1.65 -6.81 3.56
C HIS A 47 -2.40 -6.58 4.88
N GLY A 48 -3.64 -6.09 4.82
CA GLY A 48 -4.44 -5.68 5.98
C GLY A 48 -4.23 -4.22 6.40
N ASP A 49 -3.00 -3.71 6.27
CA ASP A 49 -2.66 -2.32 6.59
C ASP A 49 -1.57 -1.74 5.65
N PRO A 50 -1.82 -1.66 4.33
CA PRO A 50 -0.83 -1.22 3.34
C PRO A 50 -0.66 0.31 3.34
N ARG A 51 -0.11 0.88 4.41
CA ARG A 51 0.20 2.32 4.49
C ARG A 51 1.59 2.59 3.92
N VAL A 52 1.85 3.81 3.44
CA VAL A 52 3.18 4.22 2.94
C VAL A 52 4.31 3.93 3.95
N PRO A 53 4.13 4.17 5.27
CA PRO A 53 5.14 3.82 6.27
C PRO A 53 5.44 2.31 6.41
N ASN A 54 4.56 1.44 5.90
CA ASN A 54 4.74 -0.01 5.89
C ASN A 54 5.47 -0.49 4.63
N VAL A 55 6.13 0.42 3.91
CA VAL A 55 7.04 0.11 2.81
C VAL A 55 8.45 0.57 3.15
N ILE A 56 9.42 -0.32 2.92
CA ILE A 56 10.85 -0.01 3.01
C ILE A 56 11.52 -0.22 1.65
N LEU A 57 12.62 0.48 1.43
CA LEU A 57 13.58 0.24 0.36
C LEU A 57 14.73 -0.62 0.89
N ASN A 58 14.90 -1.80 0.34
CA ASN A 58 16.10 -2.61 0.49
C ASN A 58 16.96 -2.44 -0.76
N GLY A 59 17.95 -1.53 -0.71
CA GLY A 59 18.58 -1.02 -1.91
C GLY A 59 17.58 -0.17 -2.71
N GLU A 60 17.30 -0.56 -3.95
CA GLU A 60 16.28 0.07 -4.81
C GLU A 60 14.94 -0.68 -4.79
N GLN A 61 14.87 -1.85 -4.14
CA GLN A 61 13.68 -2.68 -4.15
C GLN A 61 12.71 -2.28 -3.03
N PRO A 62 11.45 -1.92 -3.36
CA PRO A 62 10.42 -1.68 -2.37
C PRO A 62 9.86 -3.00 -1.83
N LEU A 63 9.67 -3.08 -0.52
CA LEU A 63 9.18 -4.26 0.21
C LEU A 63 8.12 -3.85 1.24
N TRP A 64 7.03 -4.61 1.29
CA TRP A 64 6.05 -4.53 2.38
C TRP A 64 6.63 -5.10 3.68
N ILE A 65 6.36 -4.42 4.80
CA ILE A 65 6.62 -4.88 6.16
C ILE A 65 5.30 -4.89 6.95
N ASP A 66 5.32 -5.31 8.22
CA ASP A 66 4.13 -5.35 9.07
C ASP A 66 2.99 -6.22 8.49
N LEU A 67 3.37 -7.41 8.04
CA LEU A 67 2.49 -8.42 7.43
C LEU A 67 1.73 -9.25 8.48
N VAL A 68 1.45 -8.68 9.67
CA VAL A 68 0.81 -9.40 10.78
C VAL A 68 -0.66 -9.71 10.47
N GLU A 69 -1.32 -8.86 9.69
CA GLU A 69 -2.73 -9.00 9.29
C GLU A 69 -2.91 -9.66 7.91
N VAL A 70 -1.88 -10.32 7.38
CA VAL A 70 -1.98 -10.97 6.07
C VAL A 70 -3.06 -12.04 6.08
N GLY A 71 -3.93 -11.96 5.07
CA GLY A 71 -5.03 -12.89 4.87
C GLY A 71 -5.26 -13.21 3.40
N GLN A 72 -6.26 -14.05 3.14
CA GLN A 72 -6.65 -14.39 1.78
C GLN A 72 -7.29 -13.18 1.08
N ALA A 73 -6.90 -12.91 -0.16
CA ALA A 73 -7.36 -11.75 -0.92
C ALA A 73 -8.81 -11.90 -1.41
N ARG A 74 -9.78 -11.60 -0.54
CA ARG A 74 -11.20 -11.50 -0.92
C ARG A 74 -11.51 -10.11 -1.49
N PRO A 75 -12.51 -9.96 -2.37
CA PRO A 75 -12.86 -8.66 -2.98
C PRO A 75 -12.97 -7.49 -1.98
N ASN A 76 -13.66 -7.69 -0.85
CA ASN A 76 -13.80 -6.67 0.18
C ASN A 76 -12.48 -6.32 0.88
N LEU A 77 -11.57 -7.28 1.01
CA LEU A 77 -10.26 -7.06 1.64
C LEU A 77 -9.29 -6.35 0.68
N ARG A 78 -9.31 -6.71 -0.62
CA ARG A 78 -8.56 -5.96 -1.65
C ARG A 78 -9.03 -4.51 -1.76
N LYS A 79 -10.35 -4.30 -1.67
CA LYS A 79 -10.96 -2.97 -1.59
C LYS A 79 -10.43 -2.19 -0.38
N LEU A 80 -10.44 -2.81 0.80
CA LEU A 80 -9.98 -2.19 2.04
C LEU A 80 -8.49 -1.82 1.96
N ASP A 81 -7.65 -2.72 1.48
CA ASP A 81 -6.22 -2.47 1.25
C ASP A 81 -6.00 -1.27 0.31
N ALA A 82 -6.72 -1.23 -0.82
CA ALA A 82 -6.63 -0.12 -1.76
C ALA A 82 -7.10 1.21 -1.15
N GLU A 83 -8.13 1.19 -0.30
CA GLU A 83 -8.60 2.36 0.44
C GLU A 83 -7.55 2.86 1.44
N ILE A 84 -6.99 1.96 2.26
CA ILE A 84 -5.95 2.30 3.25
C ILE A 84 -4.74 2.92 2.57
N LEU A 85 -4.27 2.31 1.47
CA LEU A 85 -3.13 2.82 0.72
C LEU A 85 -3.44 4.20 0.10
N THR A 86 -4.62 4.37 -0.48
CA THR A 86 -5.09 5.64 -1.06
C THR A 86 -5.08 6.75 -0.01
N ARG A 87 -5.70 6.50 1.15
CA ARG A 87 -5.74 7.45 2.27
C ARG A 87 -4.35 7.77 2.79
N SER A 88 -3.50 6.77 2.95
CA SER A 88 -2.13 6.95 3.40
C SER A 88 -1.31 7.79 2.42
N THR A 89 -1.53 7.63 1.12
CA THR A 89 -0.83 8.38 0.08
C THR A 89 -1.29 9.84 0.05
N LEU A 90 -2.61 10.07 0.16
CA LEU A 90 -3.22 11.39 0.18
C LEU A 90 -3.17 12.11 1.53
N HIS A 91 -2.73 11.43 2.59
CA HIS A 91 -2.76 11.92 3.97
C HIS A 91 -4.17 12.30 4.45
N ILE A 92 -5.18 11.52 4.04
CA ILE A 92 -6.59 11.74 4.40
C ILE A 92 -6.96 10.85 5.59
N PRO A 93 -7.39 11.43 6.74
CA PRO A 93 -7.86 10.67 7.88
C PRO A 93 -9.08 9.78 7.57
N ARG A 94 -9.26 8.69 8.32
CA ARG A 94 -10.38 7.72 8.10
C ARG A 94 -11.77 8.33 8.29
N ASN A 95 -11.89 9.38 9.12
CA ASN A 95 -13.16 10.05 9.37
C ASN A 95 -13.54 11.09 8.30
N ILE A 96 -12.68 11.31 7.31
CA ILE A 96 -12.95 12.19 6.18
C ILE A 96 -13.33 11.33 4.97
N GLN A 97 -14.41 11.67 4.30
CA GLN A 97 -14.85 10.93 3.12
C GLN A 97 -13.86 11.12 1.96
N LEU A 98 -13.66 10.08 1.15
CA LEU A 98 -12.91 10.22 -0.10
C LEU A 98 -13.83 10.85 -1.16
N GLY A 99 -13.26 11.47 -2.19
CA GLY A 99 -14.06 11.94 -3.33
C GLY A 99 -14.75 10.76 -4.03
N GLU A 100 -15.96 10.99 -4.55
CA GLU A 100 -16.81 9.96 -5.18
C GLU A 100 -16.06 9.14 -6.25
N GLU A 101 -15.23 9.79 -7.07
CA GLU A 101 -14.43 9.14 -8.10
C GLU A 101 -13.41 8.15 -7.51
N LEU A 102 -12.73 8.52 -6.40
CA LEU A 102 -11.80 7.62 -5.72
C LEU A 102 -12.55 6.42 -5.13
N GLU A 103 -13.68 6.66 -4.46
CA GLU A 103 -14.50 5.59 -3.87
C GLU A 103 -14.97 4.60 -4.96
N LYS A 104 -15.41 5.11 -6.11
CA LYS A 104 -15.83 4.30 -7.26
C LYS A 104 -14.68 3.49 -7.85
N MET A 105 -13.49 4.06 -8.00
CA MET A 105 -12.31 3.34 -8.51
C MET A 105 -11.82 2.28 -7.53
N ILE A 106 -11.84 2.56 -6.22
CA ILE A 106 -11.53 1.60 -5.16
C ILE A 106 -12.52 0.42 -5.20
N ASP A 107 -13.83 0.71 -5.31
CA ASP A 107 -14.86 -0.32 -5.40
C ASP A 107 -14.71 -1.18 -6.67
N ASN A 108 -14.40 -0.55 -7.81
CA ASN A 108 -14.13 -1.25 -9.06
C ASN A 108 -12.90 -2.15 -8.94
N TYR A 109 -11.80 -1.67 -8.32
CA TYR A 109 -10.61 -2.47 -8.11
C TYR A 109 -10.85 -3.68 -7.20
N GLY A 110 -11.62 -3.49 -6.12
CA GLY A 110 -12.00 -4.58 -5.21
C GLY A 110 -12.75 -5.70 -5.94
N LYS A 111 -13.65 -5.34 -6.87
CA LYS A 111 -14.40 -6.30 -7.71
C LYS A 111 -13.55 -6.92 -8.82
N HIS A 112 -12.68 -6.12 -9.43
CA HIS A 112 -11.89 -6.47 -10.61
C HIS A 112 -10.42 -6.09 -10.39
N SER A 113 -9.64 -6.92 -9.70
CA SER A 113 -8.28 -6.58 -9.28
C SER A 113 -7.22 -6.79 -10.37
N THR A 114 -7.42 -6.16 -11.53
CA THR A 114 -6.50 -6.19 -12.67
C THR A 114 -5.37 -5.16 -12.51
N SER A 115 -4.28 -5.36 -13.26
CA SER A 115 -3.18 -4.38 -13.34
C SER A 115 -3.64 -3.04 -13.93
N GLU A 116 -4.63 -3.05 -14.81
CA GLU A 116 -5.23 -1.84 -15.38
C GLU A 116 -6.00 -1.05 -14.32
N ASN A 117 -6.88 -1.71 -13.55
CA ASN A 117 -7.70 -1.03 -12.55
C ASN A 117 -6.87 -0.43 -11.41
N ILE A 118 -5.80 -1.11 -10.97
CA ILE A 118 -4.90 -0.52 -9.96
C ILE A 118 -4.13 0.68 -10.52
N ASN A 119 -3.73 0.65 -11.79
CA ASN A 119 -3.04 1.76 -12.44
C ASN A 119 -3.97 2.97 -12.67
N LEU A 120 -5.25 2.73 -12.98
CA LEU A 120 -6.27 3.78 -13.06
C LEU A 120 -6.47 4.46 -11.70
N LEU A 121 -6.59 3.66 -10.64
CA LEU A 121 -6.68 4.18 -9.27
C LEU A 121 -5.43 5.01 -8.90
N ALA A 122 -4.23 4.49 -9.19
CA ALA A 122 -2.97 5.20 -8.96
C ALA A 122 -2.92 6.55 -9.70
N THR A 123 -3.45 6.60 -10.92
CA THR A 123 -3.55 7.83 -11.72
C THR A 123 -4.48 8.86 -11.06
N GLN A 124 -5.65 8.43 -10.59
CA GLN A 124 -6.60 9.31 -9.89
C GLN A 124 -6.04 9.82 -8.55
N VAL A 125 -5.32 8.97 -7.82
CA VAL A 125 -4.62 9.37 -6.59
C VAL A 125 -3.56 10.43 -6.90
N CYS A 126 -2.76 10.23 -7.94
CA CYS A 126 -1.76 11.21 -8.38
C CYS A 126 -2.38 12.56 -8.76
N GLN A 127 -3.49 12.56 -9.52
CA GLN A 127 -4.23 13.78 -9.86
C GLN A 127 -4.75 14.51 -8.63
N SER A 128 -5.23 13.76 -7.63
CA SER A 128 -5.70 14.31 -6.36
C SER A 128 -4.58 14.93 -5.51
N MET A 129 -3.33 14.53 -5.74
CA MET A 129 -2.14 15.13 -5.12
C MET A 129 -1.61 16.36 -5.87
N LEU A 130 -2.18 16.71 -7.04
CA LEU A 130 -1.68 17.76 -7.94
C LEU A 130 -0.22 17.55 -8.38
N LEU A 131 0.24 16.30 -8.50
CA LEU A 131 1.62 15.99 -8.91
C LEU A 131 1.80 16.08 -10.43
N PRO A 132 3.00 16.45 -10.91
CA PRO A 132 3.34 16.36 -12.33
C PRO A 132 3.41 14.88 -12.78
N ASN A 133 3.06 14.66 -14.05
CA ASN A 133 3.14 13.35 -14.71
C ASN A 133 4.59 12.90 -14.93
#